data_AF-A0A8J2T4B6-F1
#
_entry.id   AF-A0A8J2T4B6-F1
#
_cell.length_a   1.000
_cell.length_b   1.000
_cell.length_c   1.000
_cell.angle_alpha   90.00
_cell.angle_beta   90.00
_cell.angle_gamma   90.00
#
_symmetry.space_group_name_H-M   'P 1'
#
loop_
_entity.id
_entity.type
_entity.pdbx_description
1 polymer ?
#
loop_
_entity_poly.entity_id
_entity_poly.type
_entity_poly.pdbx_seq_one_letter_code
_entity_poly.pdbx_strand_id
1 'polypeptide(L)'
;MKFVTRPIQDKVSHLVVKFQQPQCGLKVSNYPVTASQKSVLEVPIERKPIDLGMNDLAKKNTFLGALEPYHNCDNDALASRVKGTCSVAQKYQNASHIFSKESLVYHCRYFKLNYYPPDHFLSVLRKSKPAINVRESGEAYFNNNFNLDTNFHGDMDLVQKRAAYLFRNSPSFLPKQYAVYRRRNRMFVRERMVEEWCRLKGSEAVNETIADLRSEHGTQYLDDAGRTKPGIAKDGLYVYQVLIFPDRQNHRELGEHIRKSVRRVAYLQWDEFLRSKGNDKSWVQLANDRVRLDVLNKQLAQSELPFIVTRASSSFERGNLDDTDGTNI
;
A
#
# COMPACT_ATOMS: atom_id res chain seq x y z
N MET A 1 -6.59 33.01 26.40
CA MET A 1 -5.25 32.50 26.02
C MET A 1 -5.33 32.06 24.58
N LYS A 2 -4.42 32.57 23.73
CA LYS A 2 -4.47 32.38 22.27
C LYS A 2 -4.06 30.95 21.93
N PHE A 3 -4.99 30.18 21.35
CA PHE A 3 -4.69 28.91 20.71
C PHE A 3 -3.71 29.17 19.57
N VAL A 4 -2.45 28.77 19.75
CA VAL A 4 -1.49 28.70 18.65
C VAL A 4 -1.62 27.30 18.06
N THR A 5 -2.71 27.08 17.33
CA THR A 5 -2.72 26.03 16.31
C THR A 5 -1.64 26.41 15.31
N ARG A 6 -0.51 25.70 15.31
CA ARG A 6 0.45 25.82 14.22
C ARG A 6 -0.32 25.46 12.95
N PRO A 7 -0.51 26.41 12.02
CA PRO A 7 -1.13 26.05 10.75
C PRO A 7 -0.16 25.07 10.09
N ILE A 8 -0.66 23.92 9.67
CA ILE A 8 -0.04 23.19 8.55
C ILE A 8 -0.21 24.13 7.36
N GLN A 9 0.70 25.11 7.24
CA GLN A 9 0.85 25.96 6.08
C GLN A 9 1.46 25.11 4.98
N ASP A 10 0.64 24.24 4.41
CA ASP A 10 0.85 23.78 3.06
C ASP A 10 -0.35 24.25 2.25
N LYS A 11 -0.12 25.35 1.52
CA LYS A 11 -0.98 25.84 0.42
C LYS A 11 -0.96 24.83 -0.72
N VAL A 12 -1.48 23.63 -0.47
CA VAL A 12 -1.31 22.48 -1.35
C VAL A 12 -2.68 21.86 -1.58
N SER A 13 -3.00 21.60 -2.84
CA SER A 13 -4.22 20.92 -3.28
C SER A 13 -4.29 19.49 -2.71
N HIS A 14 -4.64 19.34 -1.43
CA HIS A 14 -4.79 18.02 -0.82
C HIS A 14 -6.15 17.43 -1.20
N LEU A 15 -6.16 16.19 -1.70
CA LEU A 15 -7.40 15.45 -1.90
C LEU A 15 -7.82 14.83 -0.57
N VAL A 16 -9.10 14.97 -0.22
CA VAL A 16 -9.66 14.48 1.04
C VAL A 16 -10.88 13.61 0.76
N VAL A 17 -10.99 12.49 1.50
CA VAL A 17 -12.17 11.62 1.48
C VAL A 17 -13.18 12.13 2.50
N LYS A 18 -14.42 12.39 2.05
CA LYS A 18 -15.57 12.69 2.91
C LYS A 18 -16.57 11.54 2.84
N PHE A 19 -16.96 10.99 3.99
CA PHE A 19 -18.02 9.98 4.08
C PHE A 19 -19.38 10.66 3.98
N GLN A 20 -20.31 10.07 3.21
CA GLN A 20 -21.62 10.66 2.97
C GLN A 20 -22.64 10.38 4.09
N GLN A 21 -22.36 9.43 5.00
CA GLN A 21 -23.19 9.11 6.17
C GLN A 21 -22.30 8.83 7.39
N PRO A 22 -22.78 9.08 8.63
CA PRO A 22 -22.09 8.63 9.84
C PRO A 22 -21.97 7.10 9.81
N GLN A 23 -20.82 6.58 10.23
CA GLN A 23 -20.47 5.16 10.15
C GLN A 23 -21.42 4.30 11.02
N CYS A 24 -22.60 3.96 10.53
CA CYS A 24 -23.48 2.99 11.16
C CYS A 24 -22.89 1.59 10.96
N GLY A 25 -22.17 1.08 11.97
CA GLY A 25 -21.96 -0.36 12.22
C GLY A 25 -21.29 -1.21 11.13
N LEU A 26 -20.77 -0.63 10.04
CA LEU A 26 -20.20 -1.38 8.93
C LEU A 26 -18.77 -1.85 9.24
N LYS A 27 -18.45 -3.11 8.93
CA LYS A 27 -17.10 -3.71 9.06
C LYS A 27 -16.06 -2.85 8.32
N VAL A 28 -15.29 -2.07 9.08
CA VAL A 28 -14.33 -1.01 8.69
C VAL A 28 -13.27 -1.41 7.65
N SER A 29 -13.12 -2.71 7.34
CA SER A 29 -12.01 -3.24 6.52
C SER A 29 -12.05 -2.92 5.01
N ASN A 30 -13.16 -2.39 4.49
CA ASN A 30 -13.33 -2.17 3.04
C ASN A 30 -13.20 -0.72 2.58
N TYR A 31 -13.15 0.24 3.50
CA TYR A 31 -13.17 1.68 3.21
C TYR A 31 -11.78 2.32 3.30
N PRO A 32 -11.58 3.52 2.69
CA PRO A 32 -10.39 4.31 2.89
C PRO A 32 -10.15 4.64 4.36
N VAL A 33 -8.88 4.68 4.76
CA VAL A 33 -8.50 5.06 6.11
C VAL A 33 -8.76 6.53 6.37
N THR A 34 -9.20 6.85 7.59
CA THR A 34 -9.34 8.24 8.05
C THR A 34 -8.03 8.77 8.65
N ALA A 35 -7.94 10.08 8.84
CA ALA A 35 -6.81 10.70 9.52
C ALA A 35 -6.60 10.11 10.93
N SER A 36 -7.69 9.83 11.66
CA SER A 36 -7.69 9.28 13.02
C SER A 36 -7.52 7.76 13.12
N GLN A 37 -7.55 7.02 12.01
CA GLN A 37 -7.43 5.56 12.04
C GLN A 37 -6.00 5.14 12.40
N LYS A 38 -5.90 4.29 13.43
CA LYS A 38 -4.66 3.74 13.98
C LYS A 38 -3.93 2.81 12.99
N SER A 39 -2.66 2.59 13.27
CA SER A 39 -1.84 1.62 12.52
C SER A 39 -2.43 0.20 12.60
N VAL A 40 -2.07 -0.62 11.61
CA VAL A 40 -2.54 -2.01 11.47
C VAL A 40 -2.26 -2.86 12.72
N LEU A 41 -1.31 -2.48 13.59
CA LEU A 41 -0.96 -3.25 14.79
C LEU A 41 -2.00 -3.26 15.92
N GLU A 42 -2.92 -2.30 16.01
CA GLU A 42 -3.80 -2.13 17.20
C GLU A 42 -5.20 -2.76 17.11
N VAL A 43 -5.56 -3.44 16.01
CA VAL A 43 -6.88 -4.10 15.88
C VAL A 43 -6.92 -5.44 16.65
N PRO A 44 -7.83 -5.64 17.63
CA PRO A 44 -7.95 -6.90 18.39
C PRO A 44 -8.25 -8.11 17.51
N ILE A 45 -7.78 -9.29 17.93
CA ILE A 45 -7.97 -10.56 17.22
C ILE A 45 -9.21 -11.27 17.78
N GLU A 46 -10.34 -11.24 17.08
CA GLU A 46 -11.38 -12.27 17.27
C GLU A 46 -11.04 -13.48 16.39
N ARG A 47 -10.51 -14.54 17.01
CA ARG A 47 -10.32 -15.84 16.35
C ARG A 47 -11.62 -16.64 16.47
N LYS A 48 -12.28 -16.93 15.35
CA LYS A 48 -13.07 -18.15 15.23
C LYS A 48 -12.28 -19.14 14.37
N PRO A 49 -11.82 -20.28 14.91
CA PRO A 49 -11.24 -21.32 14.08
C PRO A 49 -12.29 -21.74 13.06
N ILE A 50 -11.94 -21.63 11.77
CA ILE A 50 -12.75 -22.23 10.71
C ILE A 50 -12.25 -23.67 10.60
N ASP A 51 -13.01 -24.59 11.17
CA ASP A 51 -12.83 -26.01 10.95
C ASP A 51 -13.22 -26.33 9.51
N LEU A 52 -12.24 -26.26 8.61
CA LEU A 52 -12.36 -26.75 7.26
C LEU A 52 -12.22 -28.26 7.35
N GLY A 53 -13.28 -28.99 7.69
CA GLY A 53 -13.28 -30.44 7.82
C GLY A 53 -12.54 -31.09 6.64
N MET A 54 -11.26 -31.43 6.86
CA MET A 54 -10.34 -31.95 5.86
C MET A 54 -10.61 -33.45 5.70
N ASN A 55 -11.78 -33.77 5.14
CA ASN A 55 -12.17 -35.14 4.85
C ASN A 55 -11.56 -35.56 3.51
N ASP A 56 -10.54 -36.42 3.57
CA ASP A 56 -10.01 -37.39 2.59
C ASP A 56 -9.75 -37.02 1.12
N LEU A 57 -10.34 -35.97 0.55
CA LEU A 57 -10.09 -35.54 -0.83
C LEU A 57 -8.71 -34.89 -1.00
N ALA A 58 -8.20 -34.20 0.02
CA ALA A 58 -6.88 -33.57 -0.03
C ALA A 58 -5.74 -34.60 -0.10
N LYS A 59 -5.93 -35.78 0.52
CA LYS A 59 -4.91 -36.86 0.54
C LYS A 59 -4.72 -37.56 -0.80
N LYS A 60 -5.71 -37.49 -1.71
CA LYS A 60 -5.66 -38.13 -3.03
C LYS A 60 -5.30 -37.16 -4.17
N ASN A 61 -5.12 -35.87 -3.88
CA ASN A 61 -4.87 -34.86 -4.90
C ASN A 61 -3.36 -34.57 -5.03
N THR A 62 -2.68 -35.31 -5.91
CA THR A 62 -1.23 -35.19 -6.17
C THR A 62 -0.82 -33.81 -6.69
N PHE A 63 -1.75 -33.05 -7.27
CA PHE A 63 -1.54 -31.65 -7.67
C PHE A 63 -1.18 -30.75 -6.48
N LEU A 64 -1.76 -30.99 -5.31
CA LEU A 64 -1.47 -30.25 -4.08
C LEU A 64 -0.26 -30.84 -3.32
N GLY A 65 0.08 -32.11 -3.56
CA GLY A 65 1.25 -32.76 -2.94
C GLY A 65 2.61 -32.21 -3.41
N ALA A 66 2.67 -31.65 -4.62
CA ALA A 66 3.84 -30.92 -5.13
C ALA A 66 3.95 -29.49 -4.57
N LEU A 67 2.87 -28.96 -3.99
CA LEU A 67 2.90 -27.68 -3.30
C LEU A 67 3.43 -27.94 -1.89
N GLU A 68 4.59 -27.36 -1.56
CA GLU A 68 5.11 -27.44 -0.20
C GLU A 68 4.01 -27.17 0.84
N PRO A 69 3.95 -27.99 1.91
CA PRO A 69 3.02 -27.76 3.00
C PRO A 69 3.25 -26.35 3.53
N TYR A 70 2.17 -25.58 3.52
CA TYR A 70 2.15 -24.24 4.08
C TYR A 70 2.51 -24.37 5.56
N HIS A 71 3.62 -23.79 5.99
CA HIS A 71 3.84 -23.60 7.42
C HIS A 71 2.61 -22.83 7.94
N ASN A 72 1.87 -23.41 8.87
CA ASN A 72 0.86 -22.69 9.63
C ASN A 72 1.59 -21.63 10.45
N CYS A 73 1.85 -20.47 9.86
CA CYS A 73 2.60 -19.41 10.49
C CYS A 73 1.62 -18.37 11.03
N ASP A 74 1.67 -18.15 12.35
CA ASP A 74 1.02 -17.06 13.07
C ASP A 74 1.22 -15.66 12.40
N ASN A 75 2.22 -15.52 11.52
CA ASN A 75 2.51 -14.35 10.71
C ASN A 75 1.44 -14.00 9.65
N ASP A 76 0.55 -14.93 9.29
CA ASP A 76 -0.60 -14.66 8.41
C ASP A 76 -1.54 -13.60 9.01
N ALA A 77 -1.59 -13.49 10.35
CA ALA A 77 -2.42 -12.50 11.02
C ALA A 77 -2.00 -11.06 10.69
N LEU A 78 -0.71 -10.75 10.69
CA LEU A 78 -0.21 -9.39 10.39
C LEU A 78 -0.37 -9.04 8.91
N ALA A 79 0.07 -9.94 8.02
CA ALA A 79 -0.01 -9.74 6.57
C ALA A 79 -1.46 -9.66 6.05
N SER A 80 -2.41 -10.35 6.70
CA SER A 80 -3.83 -10.31 6.33
C SER A 80 -4.53 -9.01 6.72
N ARG A 81 -4.05 -8.33 7.77
CA ARG A 81 -4.59 -7.04 8.23
C ARG A 81 -4.19 -5.89 7.30
N VAL A 82 -3.05 -5.99 6.63
CA VAL A 82 -2.65 -4.98 5.64
C VAL A 82 -3.45 -5.13 4.35
N LYS A 83 -4.09 -4.02 3.97
CA LYS A 83 -4.91 -3.91 2.76
C LYS A 83 -4.24 -2.99 1.74
N GLY A 84 -4.76 -3.05 0.53
CA GLY A 84 -4.32 -2.21 -0.58
C GLY A 84 -5.06 -0.89 -0.65
N THR A 85 -5.01 -0.25 -1.82
CA THR A 85 -5.95 0.84 -2.17
C THR A 85 -7.19 0.30 -2.87
N CYS A 86 -8.27 1.08 -2.87
CA CYS A 86 -9.51 0.75 -3.55
C CYS A 86 -9.27 0.38 -5.02
N SER A 87 -9.92 -0.68 -5.50
CA SER A 87 -9.79 -1.16 -6.89
C SER A 87 -10.21 -0.09 -7.90
N VAL A 88 -11.22 0.72 -7.55
CA VAL A 88 -11.69 1.86 -8.38
C VAL A 88 -10.55 2.87 -8.59
N ALA A 89 -9.81 3.24 -7.55
CA ALA A 89 -8.68 4.16 -7.65
C ALA A 89 -7.59 3.64 -8.60
N GLN A 90 -7.34 2.32 -8.57
CA GLN A 90 -6.36 1.67 -9.45
C GLN A 90 -6.82 1.61 -10.89
N LYS A 91 -8.09 1.28 -11.13
CA LYS A 91 -8.71 1.29 -12.47
C LYS A 91 -8.69 2.70 -13.05
N TYR A 92 -9.03 3.70 -12.24
CA TYR A 92 -8.99 5.11 -12.61
C TYR A 92 -7.58 5.55 -12.98
N GLN A 93 -6.57 5.25 -12.15
CA GLN A 93 -5.17 5.57 -12.45
C GLN A 93 -4.75 5.06 -13.83
N ASN A 94 -5.07 3.79 -14.12
CA ASN A 94 -4.73 3.15 -15.38
C ASN A 94 -5.46 3.80 -16.56
N ALA A 95 -6.78 4.05 -16.43
CA ALA A 95 -7.59 4.64 -17.49
C ALA A 95 -7.22 6.11 -17.78
N SER A 96 -6.82 6.86 -16.75
CA SER A 96 -6.44 8.27 -16.88
C SER A 96 -4.94 8.50 -17.10
N HIS A 97 -4.15 7.42 -17.21
CA HIS A 97 -2.70 7.46 -17.40
C HIS A 97 -1.97 8.41 -16.42
N ILE A 98 -2.36 8.39 -15.14
CA ILE A 98 -1.75 9.19 -14.09
C ILE A 98 -0.61 8.39 -13.46
N PHE A 99 0.56 8.45 -14.10
CA PHE A 99 1.78 7.80 -13.65
C PHE A 99 2.89 8.84 -13.48
N SER A 100 3.64 8.71 -12.39
CA SER A 100 4.77 9.57 -12.05
C SER A 100 6.01 8.69 -11.93
N LYS A 101 7.07 9.00 -12.69
CA LYS A 101 8.32 8.22 -12.69
C LYS A 101 9.00 8.28 -11.32
N GLU A 102 8.82 9.39 -10.63
CA GLU A 102 9.29 9.69 -9.28
C GLU A 102 8.77 8.67 -8.26
N SER A 103 7.60 8.06 -8.51
CA SER A 103 7.07 7.03 -7.62
C SER A 103 7.92 5.76 -7.59
N LEU A 104 8.73 5.47 -8.62
CA LEU A 104 9.60 4.29 -8.67
C LEU A 104 10.84 4.50 -7.80
N VAL A 105 10.78 4.00 -6.58
CA VAL A 105 11.80 4.22 -5.54
C VAL A 105 12.81 3.09 -5.42
N TYR A 106 12.46 1.89 -5.91
CA TYR A 106 13.32 0.72 -5.84
C TYR A 106 13.05 -0.25 -7.00
N HIS A 107 14.12 -0.80 -7.56
CA HIS A 107 14.05 -1.82 -8.61
C HIS A 107 15.15 -2.86 -8.41
N CYS A 108 14.78 -4.13 -8.51
CA CYS A 108 15.71 -5.24 -8.61
C CYS A 108 15.19 -6.28 -9.62
N ARG A 109 15.93 -7.38 -9.80
CA ARG A 109 15.55 -8.49 -10.69
C ARG A 109 14.17 -9.10 -10.36
N TYR A 110 13.74 -9.04 -9.11
CA TYR A 110 12.52 -9.68 -8.66
C TYR A 110 11.28 -8.80 -8.72
N PHE A 111 11.42 -7.49 -8.51
CA PHE A 111 10.29 -6.58 -8.47
C PHE A 111 10.69 -5.11 -8.72
N LYS A 112 9.67 -4.31 -9.01
CA LYS A 112 9.71 -2.85 -8.96
C LYS A 112 8.81 -2.38 -7.82
N LEU A 113 9.27 -1.45 -7.00
CA LEU A 113 8.46 -0.83 -5.95
C LEU A 113 8.16 0.61 -6.34
N ASN A 114 6.86 0.90 -6.49
CA ASN A 114 6.38 2.27 -6.58
C ASN A 114 5.82 2.67 -5.21
N TYR A 115 6.31 3.78 -4.65
CA TYR A 115 5.82 4.34 -3.40
C TYR A 115 5.03 5.62 -3.69
N TYR A 116 3.84 5.71 -3.10
CA TYR A 116 2.99 6.88 -3.18
C TYR A 116 2.78 7.41 -1.75
N PRO A 117 3.14 8.68 -1.48
CA PRO A 117 3.03 9.26 -0.14
C PRO A 117 1.56 9.47 0.25
N PRO A 118 1.26 9.75 1.54
CA PRO A 118 -0.11 9.85 2.05
C PRO A 118 -1.02 10.82 1.28
N ASP A 119 -0.46 11.92 0.76
CA ASP A 119 -1.18 12.97 0.03
C ASP A 119 -1.54 12.62 -1.41
N HIS A 120 -0.93 11.58 -1.98
CA HIS A 120 -1.22 11.16 -3.35
C HIS A 120 -2.62 10.53 -3.44
N PHE A 121 -3.39 10.82 -4.49
CA PHE A 121 -4.79 10.37 -4.62
C PHE A 121 -5.00 8.85 -4.40
N LEU A 122 -4.05 8.02 -4.84
CA LEU A 122 -4.09 6.56 -4.61
C LEU A 122 -3.97 6.20 -3.13
N SER A 123 -3.11 6.92 -2.40
CA SER A 123 -2.88 6.74 -0.97
C SER A 123 -4.04 7.30 -0.18
N VAL A 124 -4.67 8.39 -0.62
CA VAL A 124 -5.90 8.92 -0.01
C VAL A 124 -7.02 7.86 0.01
N LEU A 125 -7.07 6.99 -1.00
CA LEU A 125 -8.04 5.90 -1.11
C LEU A 125 -7.54 4.54 -0.56
N ARG A 126 -6.48 4.56 0.27
CA ARG A 126 -5.88 3.37 0.89
C ARG A 126 -6.72 2.80 2.02
N LYS A 127 -6.74 1.48 2.18
CA LYS A 127 -7.59 0.78 3.18
C LYS A 127 -6.87 0.38 4.47
N SER A 128 -5.57 0.68 4.59
CA SER A 128 -4.79 0.47 5.83
C SER A 128 -3.60 1.43 5.91
N LYS A 129 -2.99 1.56 7.10
CA LYS A 129 -1.74 2.31 7.34
C LYS A 129 -0.64 1.35 7.86
N PRO A 130 0.41 1.04 7.06
CA PRO A 130 0.57 1.40 5.65
C PRO A 130 -0.37 0.59 4.76
N ALA A 131 -0.45 0.93 3.48
CA ALA A 131 -1.15 0.12 2.48
C ALA A 131 -0.18 -0.57 1.53
N ILE A 132 -0.49 -1.82 1.18
CA ILE A 132 0.34 -2.65 0.31
C ILE A 132 -0.50 -3.27 -0.80
N ASN A 133 -0.14 -2.90 -2.02
CA ASN A 133 -0.57 -3.58 -3.23
C ASN A 133 0.57 -4.43 -3.75
N VAL A 134 0.27 -5.68 -4.05
CA VAL A 134 1.18 -6.59 -4.73
C VAL A 134 0.49 -6.98 -6.03
N ARG A 135 1.10 -6.60 -7.14
CA ARG A 135 0.63 -6.87 -8.50
C ARG A 135 1.69 -7.68 -9.22
N GLU A 136 1.25 -8.60 -10.06
CA GLU A 136 2.13 -9.33 -10.96
C GLU A 136 2.28 -8.53 -12.26
N SER A 137 3.50 -8.07 -12.57
CA SER A 137 3.77 -7.27 -13.78
C SER A 137 4.28 -8.17 -14.90
N GLY A 138 3.76 -7.97 -16.12
CA GLY A 138 4.07 -8.84 -17.26
C GLY A 138 3.63 -10.29 -17.05
N GLU A 139 4.33 -11.21 -17.72
CA GLU A 139 4.38 -12.62 -17.35
C GLU A 139 5.27 -12.71 -16.11
N ALA A 140 4.68 -12.96 -14.95
CA ALA A 140 5.47 -13.17 -13.74
C ALA A 140 5.71 -14.67 -13.61
N TYR A 141 6.98 -15.06 -13.60
CA TYR A 141 7.41 -16.45 -13.69
C TYR A 141 7.84 -16.98 -12.32
N PHE A 142 7.90 -18.31 -12.17
CA PHE A 142 8.76 -18.89 -11.15
C PHE A 142 10.20 -18.59 -11.55
N ASN A 143 11.11 -18.46 -10.59
CA ASN A 143 12.52 -18.60 -10.94
C ASN A 143 12.62 -19.94 -11.64
N ASN A 144 13.18 -19.98 -12.85
CA ASN A 144 13.16 -21.16 -13.71
C ASN A 144 13.65 -22.41 -12.95
N ASN A 145 12.73 -23.17 -12.36
CA ASN A 145 12.97 -24.53 -11.84
C ASN A 145 12.95 -25.55 -12.99
N PHE A 146 13.18 -25.10 -14.22
CA PHE A 146 13.71 -26.00 -15.23
C PHE A 146 15.15 -26.23 -14.83
N ASN A 147 15.45 -27.43 -14.32
CA ASN A 147 16.80 -27.98 -14.35
C ASN A 147 17.27 -27.97 -15.82
N LEU A 148 17.73 -26.84 -16.28
CA LEU A 148 18.73 -26.75 -17.33
C LEU A 148 20.01 -26.60 -16.56
N ASP A 149 20.88 -27.59 -16.71
CA ASP A 149 22.10 -27.79 -15.96
C ASP A 149 22.78 -26.49 -15.52
N THR A 150 23.31 -26.54 -14.31
CA THR A 150 24.05 -25.54 -13.52
C THR A 150 25.17 -24.75 -14.23
N ASN A 151 25.33 -24.90 -15.56
CA ASN A 151 26.30 -24.21 -16.41
C ASN A 151 25.68 -23.15 -17.34
N PHE A 152 24.37 -22.86 -17.29
CA PHE A 152 23.77 -21.86 -18.17
C PHE A 152 23.96 -20.42 -17.65
N HIS A 153 25.09 -19.80 -17.99
CA HIS A 153 25.32 -18.34 -17.90
C HIS A 153 24.64 -17.56 -19.05
N GLY A 154 23.52 -18.07 -19.57
CA GLY A 154 22.86 -17.54 -20.77
C GLY A 154 21.84 -16.45 -20.48
N ASP A 155 21.63 -15.59 -21.47
CA ASP A 155 20.66 -14.49 -21.47
C ASP A 155 19.26 -14.99 -21.06
N MET A 156 18.77 -14.48 -19.93
CA MET A 156 17.47 -14.86 -19.35
C MET A 156 16.32 -14.65 -20.34
N ASP A 157 16.45 -13.71 -21.27
CA ASP A 157 15.47 -13.42 -22.32
C ASP A 157 15.34 -14.58 -23.32
N LEU A 158 16.42 -15.30 -23.60
CA LEU A 158 16.42 -16.45 -24.52
C LEU A 158 15.75 -17.69 -23.90
N VAL A 159 16.05 -17.96 -22.63
CA VAL A 159 15.42 -19.05 -21.87
C VAL A 159 13.92 -18.77 -21.71
N GLN A 160 13.56 -17.51 -21.47
CA GLN A 160 12.19 -17.03 -21.36
C GLN A 160 11.42 -17.17 -22.68
N LYS A 161 12.01 -16.77 -23.81
CA LYS A 161 11.43 -16.98 -25.15
C LYS A 161 11.20 -18.47 -25.45
N ARG A 162 12.12 -19.34 -25.05
CA ARG A 162 11.98 -20.79 -25.20
C ARG A 162 10.88 -21.38 -24.31
N ALA A 163 10.79 -20.97 -23.05
CA ALA A 163 9.71 -21.39 -22.16
C ALA A 163 8.35 -20.89 -22.68
N ALA A 164 8.23 -19.62 -23.04
CA ALA A 164 7.02 -19.06 -23.63
C ALA A 164 6.60 -19.78 -24.93
N TYR A 165 7.56 -20.21 -25.75
CA TYR A 165 7.30 -21.02 -26.94
C TYR A 165 6.82 -22.44 -26.60
N LEU A 166 7.48 -23.14 -25.69
CA LEU A 166 7.13 -24.50 -25.26
C LEU A 166 5.75 -24.55 -24.59
N PHE A 167 5.36 -23.51 -23.87
CA PHE A 167 4.09 -23.45 -23.14
C PHE A 167 3.03 -22.55 -23.80
N ARG A 168 3.27 -22.11 -25.04
CA ARG A 168 2.37 -21.21 -25.80
C ARG A 168 0.93 -21.71 -25.88
N ASN A 169 0.76 -23.04 -25.85
CA ASN A 169 -0.53 -23.71 -25.97
C ASN A 169 -1.09 -24.23 -24.62
N SER A 170 -0.48 -23.88 -23.48
CA SER A 170 -0.88 -24.37 -22.15
C SER A 170 -0.91 -23.22 -21.14
N PRO A 171 -2.09 -22.57 -20.96
CA PRO A 171 -2.27 -21.49 -19.97
C PRO A 171 -1.84 -21.91 -18.55
N SER A 172 -2.01 -23.20 -18.26
CA SER A 172 -1.64 -23.89 -17.03
C SER A 172 -0.16 -23.82 -16.63
N PHE A 173 0.73 -23.14 -17.34
CA PHE A 173 2.13 -23.04 -16.91
C PHE A 173 2.47 -21.72 -16.19
N LEU A 174 1.65 -20.68 -16.35
CA LEU A 174 1.98 -19.36 -15.82
C LEU A 174 1.56 -19.21 -14.35
N PRO A 175 2.48 -18.96 -13.40
CA PRO A 175 2.19 -18.88 -11.96
C PRO A 175 1.17 -17.80 -11.63
N LYS A 176 1.23 -16.69 -12.38
CA LYS A 176 0.26 -15.60 -12.32
C LYS A 176 -1.17 -16.05 -12.64
N GLN A 177 -1.39 -17.15 -13.35
CA GLN A 177 -2.74 -17.66 -13.63
C GLN A 177 -3.33 -18.47 -12.47
N TYR A 178 -2.49 -18.95 -11.56
CA TYR A 178 -2.90 -19.70 -10.38
C TYR A 178 -3.20 -18.81 -9.17
N ALA A 179 -4.45 -18.86 -8.70
CA ALA A 179 -4.90 -18.09 -7.54
C ALA A 179 -4.08 -18.38 -6.26
N VAL A 180 -3.67 -19.63 -6.08
CA VAL A 180 -2.85 -20.07 -4.92
C VAL A 180 -1.49 -19.40 -4.92
N TYR A 181 -0.76 -19.43 -6.04
CA TYR A 181 0.56 -18.80 -6.13
C TYR A 181 0.48 -17.28 -6.05
N ARG A 182 -0.52 -16.66 -6.69
CA ARG A 182 -0.77 -15.23 -6.52
C ARG A 182 -0.98 -14.90 -5.03
N ARG A 183 -1.80 -15.68 -4.32
CA ARG A 183 -2.03 -15.48 -2.88
C ARG A 183 -0.73 -15.66 -2.08
N ARG A 184 0.03 -16.73 -2.31
CA ARG A 184 1.32 -16.99 -1.64
C ARG A 184 2.29 -15.83 -1.81
N ASN A 185 2.49 -15.36 -3.04
CA ASN A 185 3.33 -14.22 -3.34
C ASN A 185 2.87 -12.94 -2.61
N ARG A 186 1.56 -12.65 -2.63
CA ARG A 186 1.01 -11.49 -1.90
C ARG A 186 1.27 -11.57 -0.40
N MET A 187 1.07 -12.72 0.22
CA MET A 187 1.28 -12.91 1.66
C MET A 187 2.76 -12.76 2.01
N PHE A 188 3.64 -13.43 1.26
CA PHE A 188 5.08 -13.34 1.46
C PHE A 188 5.60 -11.90 1.37
N VAL A 189 5.21 -11.15 0.33
CA VAL A 189 5.64 -9.75 0.19
C VAL A 189 5.10 -8.88 1.32
N ARG A 190 3.82 -9.05 1.69
CA ARG A 190 3.20 -8.28 2.78
C ARG A 190 3.86 -8.55 4.12
N GLU A 191 4.08 -9.80 4.46
CA GLU A 191 4.73 -10.22 5.70
C GLU A 191 6.11 -9.56 5.83
N ARG A 192 7.00 -9.79 4.86
CA ARG A 192 8.37 -9.25 4.88
C ARG A 192 8.43 -7.72 4.89
N MET A 193 7.51 -7.08 4.19
CA MET A 193 7.42 -5.63 4.15
C MET A 193 6.98 -5.08 5.52
N VAL A 194 5.91 -5.63 6.10
CA VAL A 194 5.34 -5.16 7.37
C VAL A 194 6.30 -5.41 8.53
N GLU A 195 6.96 -6.57 8.56
CA GLU A 195 8.03 -6.86 9.54
C GLU A 195 9.08 -5.74 9.56
N GLU A 196 9.61 -5.37 8.38
CA GLU A 196 10.64 -4.33 8.29
C GLU A 196 10.08 -2.94 8.56
N TRP A 197 8.85 -2.65 8.14
CA TRP A 197 8.19 -1.37 8.37
C TRP A 197 7.96 -1.10 9.87
N CYS A 198 7.51 -2.12 10.62
CA CYS A 198 7.39 -2.06 12.07
C CYS A 198 8.77 -1.97 12.75
N ARG A 199 9.77 -2.72 12.26
CA ARG A 199 11.15 -2.65 12.78
C ARG A 199 11.73 -1.24 12.71
N LEU A 200 11.36 -0.50 11.67
CA LEU A 200 11.74 0.90 11.44
C LEU A 200 10.73 1.91 12.03
N LYS A 201 9.99 1.51 13.07
CA LYS A 201 9.12 2.40 13.88
C LYS A 201 7.98 3.09 13.12
N GLY A 202 7.54 2.51 12.00
CA GLY A 202 6.45 3.09 11.22
C GLY A 202 5.12 3.16 11.99
N SER A 203 4.82 2.15 12.81
CA SER A 203 3.57 2.10 13.58
C SER A 203 3.48 3.21 14.60
N GLU A 204 4.58 3.40 15.32
CA GLU A 204 4.75 4.42 16.34
C GLU A 204 4.66 5.82 15.70
N ALA A 205 5.30 6.02 14.54
CA ALA A 205 5.22 7.29 13.81
C ALA A 205 3.80 7.62 13.32
N VAL A 206 3.05 6.63 12.85
CA VAL A 206 1.62 6.82 12.47
C VAL A 206 0.79 7.21 13.68
N ASN A 207 1.01 6.55 14.83
CA ASN A 207 0.30 6.87 16.06
C ASN A 207 0.67 8.26 16.58
N GLU A 208 1.94 8.65 16.50
CA GLU A 208 2.42 10.00 16.83
C GLU A 208 1.75 11.03 15.92
N THR A 209 1.62 10.77 14.61
CA THR A 209 0.91 11.67 13.69
C THR A 209 -0.56 11.87 14.10
N ILE A 210 -1.21 10.82 14.62
CA ILE A 210 -2.60 10.88 15.09
C ILE A 210 -2.70 11.63 16.44
N ALA A 211 -1.69 11.51 17.28
CA ALA A 211 -1.62 12.13 18.60
C ALA A 211 -1.15 13.58 18.55
N ASP A 212 -0.27 13.96 17.63
CA ASP A 212 0.20 15.32 17.38
C ASP A 212 -0.93 16.23 16.88
N LEU A 213 -1.88 15.67 16.12
CA LEU A 213 -3.19 16.31 15.86
C LEU A 213 -3.97 16.66 17.16
N ARG A 214 -3.49 16.23 18.34
CA ARG A 214 -4.17 16.32 19.63
C ARG A 214 -3.26 16.80 20.80
N SER A 215 -1.97 17.09 20.61
CA SER A 215 -1.02 17.31 21.72
C SER A 215 0.01 18.43 21.46
N GLU A 216 0.53 19.04 22.54
CA GLU A 216 1.53 20.13 22.53
C GLU A 216 2.98 19.64 22.76
N HIS A 217 3.19 18.32 22.89
CA HIS A 217 4.52 17.74 23.16
C HIS A 217 5.26 17.37 21.88
N GLY A 218 6.57 17.62 21.85
CA GLY A 218 7.43 17.40 20.69
C GLY A 218 7.40 15.98 20.12
N THR A 219 7.70 15.87 18.84
CA THR A 219 7.58 14.66 18.03
C THR A 219 8.89 13.86 17.99
N GLN A 220 8.86 12.60 18.44
CA GLN A 220 10.02 11.72 18.41
C GLN A 220 10.32 11.25 16.98
N TYR A 221 9.29 10.90 16.22
CA TYR A 221 9.39 10.28 14.90
C TYR A 221 9.09 11.21 13.72
N LEU A 222 8.53 12.40 13.97
CA LEU A 222 8.15 13.38 12.94
C LEU A 222 9.07 14.61 12.91
N ASP A 223 9.36 15.12 11.72
CA ASP A 223 10.07 16.38 11.48
C ASP A 223 9.20 17.59 11.87
N ASP A 224 9.77 18.80 11.76
CA ASP A 224 9.09 20.05 12.14
C ASP A 224 7.85 20.35 11.28
N ALA A 225 7.72 19.68 10.13
CA ALA A 225 6.57 19.78 9.22
C ALA A 225 5.54 18.65 9.46
N GLY A 226 5.70 17.84 10.52
CA GLY A 226 4.80 16.73 10.85
C GLY A 226 4.98 15.50 9.96
N ARG A 227 6.08 15.40 9.20
CA ARG A 227 6.37 14.29 8.29
C ARG A 227 7.36 13.33 8.92
N THR A 228 7.25 12.04 8.62
CA THR A 228 8.18 11.02 9.17
C THR A 228 9.65 11.33 8.86
N LYS A 229 10.51 11.36 9.89
CA LYS A 229 11.96 11.61 9.78
C LYS A 229 12.65 10.57 8.89
N PRO A 230 13.78 10.90 8.25
CA PRO A 230 14.62 9.92 7.56
C PRO A 230 15.05 8.78 8.49
N GLY A 231 15.00 7.54 8.00
CA GLY A 231 15.31 6.34 8.77
C GLY A 231 14.11 5.73 9.49
N ILE A 232 13.00 6.47 9.63
CA ILE A 232 11.72 5.96 10.10
C ILE A 232 10.87 5.54 8.89
N ALA A 233 10.20 4.40 8.99
CA ALA A 233 9.36 3.92 7.90
C ALA A 233 8.18 4.84 7.63
N LYS A 234 7.95 5.16 6.36
CA LYS A 234 6.97 6.15 5.93
C LYS A 234 5.60 5.50 5.74
N ASP A 235 4.53 6.18 6.16
CA ASP A 235 3.15 5.78 5.79
C ASP A 235 2.89 6.07 4.29
N GLY A 236 1.84 5.48 3.72
CA GLY A 236 1.46 5.66 2.33
C GLY A 236 1.10 4.33 1.66
N LEU A 237 1.15 4.32 0.32
CA LEU A 237 0.86 3.15 -0.49
C LEU A 237 2.13 2.61 -1.14
N TYR A 238 2.44 1.35 -0.85
CA TYR A 238 3.52 0.58 -1.43
C TYR A 238 2.96 -0.35 -2.51
N VAL A 239 3.35 -0.13 -3.77
CA VAL A 239 2.92 -0.94 -4.91
C VAL A 239 4.09 -1.76 -5.43
N TYR A 240 4.12 -3.03 -5.03
CA TYR A 240 5.05 -4.02 -5.53
C TYR A 240 4.55 -4.56 -6.87
N GLN A 241 5.36 -4.40 -7.91
CA GLN A 241 5.21 -5.01 -9.22
C GLN A 241 6.18 -6.19 -9.31
N VAL A 242 5.69 -7.37 -8.98
CA VAL A 242 6.48 -8.60 -8.93
C VAL A 242 6.73 -9.11 -10.35
N LEU A 243 8.00 -9.38 -10.64
CA LEU A 243 8.53 -9.91 -11.89
C LEU A 243 8.85 -11.42 -11.75
N ILE A 244 9.34 -11.85 -10.58
CA ILE A 244 9.70 -13.23 -10.28
C ILE A 244 9.06 -13.64 -8.94
N PHE A 245 8.39 -14.79 -8.92
CA PHE A 245 7.72 -15.31 -7.73
C PHE A 245 8.71 -15.93 -6.73
N PRO A 246 8.40 -15.88 -5.42
CA PRO A 246 9.19 -16.59 -4.42
C PRO A 246 9.15 -18.11 -4.64
N ASP A 247 10.29 -18.76 -4.50
CA ASP A 247 10.49 -20.21 -4.41
C ASP A 247 11.62 -20.54 -3.44
N ARG A 248 11.84 -21.83 -3.20
CA ARG A 248 12.88 -22.33 -2.28
C ARG A 248 14.28 -21.73 -2.51
N GLN A 249 14.64 -21.43 -3.75
CA GLN A 249 16.00 -20.98 -4.08
C GLN A 249 16.16 -19.48 -3.88
N ASN A 250 15.14 -18.69 -4.22
CA ASN A 250 15.22 -17.24 -4.16
C ASN A 250 14.56 -16.61 -2.91
N HIS A 251 13.84 -17.39 -2.10
CA HIS A 251 13.02 -16.90 -0.98
C HIS A 251 13.79 -16.00 -0.02
N ARG A 252 15.01 -16.39 0.37
CA ARG A 252 15.84 -15.61 1.29
C ARG A 252 16.27 -14.28 0.67
N GLU A 253 16.78 -14.32 -0.55
CA GLU A 253 17.30 -13.15 -1.25
C GLU A 253 16.18 -12.16 -1.59
N LEU A 254 15.04 -12.66 -2.07
CA LEU A 254 13.86 -11.84 -2.31
C LEU A 254 13.38 -11.16 -1.03
N GLY A 255 13.37 -11.88 0.09
CA GLY A 255 13.06 -11.33 1.40
C GLY A 255 14.00 -10.16 1.77
N GLU A 256 15.30 -10.30 1.55
CA GLU A 256 16.25 -9.21 1.77
C GLU A 256 16.02 -8.01 0.86
N HIS A 257 15.69 -8.24 -0.43
CA HIS A 257 15.34 -7.16 -1.34
C HIS A 257 14.07 -6.41 -0.89
N ILE A 258 13.06 -7.12 -0.36
CA ILE A 258 11.87 -6.49 0.21
C ILE A 258 12.28 -5.61 1.39
N ARG A 259 13.09 -6.08 2.34
CA ARG A 259 13.56 -5.26 3.47
C ARG A 259 14.38 -4.05 3.01
N LYS A 260 15.31 -4.24 2.06
CA LYS A 260 16.07 -3.15 1.45
C LYS A 260 15.17 -2.10 0.80
N SER A 261 14.08 -2.53 0.14
CA SER A 261 13.12 -1.61 -0.48
C SER A 261 12.37 -0.75 0.55
N VAL A 262 12.00 -1.32 1.70
CA VAL A 262 11.36 -0.57 2.79
C VAL A 262 12.34 0.43 3.41
N ARG A 263 13.59 0.01 3.66
CA ARG A 263 14.65 0.91 4.11
C ARG A 263 14.86 2.05 3.12
N ARG A 264 14.89 1.76 1.82
CA ARG A 264 15.05 2.79 0.79
C ARG A 264 13.98 3.87 0.89
N VAL A 265 12.71 3.49 1.13
CA VAL A 265 11.61 4.44 1.37
C VAL A 265 11.79 5.19 2.69
N ALA A 266 12.16 4.51 3.76
CA ALA A 266 12.37 5.13 5.08
C ALA A 266 13.40 6.27 5.05
N TYR A 267 14.47 6.10 4.27
CA TYR A 267 15.54 7.09 4.12
C TYR A 267 15.31 8.16 3.04
N LEU A 268 14.14 8.18 2.38
CA LEU A 268 13.81 9.26 1.45
C LEU A 268 13.74 10.60 2.20
N GLN A 269 14.40 11.61 1.64
CA GLN A 269 14.26 13.00 2.05
C GLN A 269 13.02 13.57 1.37
N TRP A 270 12.06 14.08 2.15
CA TRP A 270 10.76 14.51 1.62
C TRP A 270 10.88 15.60 0.55
N ASP A 271 11.66 16.64 0.81
CA ASP A 271 11.79 17.80 -0.07
C ASP A 271 12.58 17.51 -1.35
N GLU A 272 13.42 16.48 -1.35
CA GLU A 272 14.08 15.99 -2.56
C GLU A 272 13.12 15.08 -3.34
N PHE A 273 12.49 14.13 -2.64
CA PHE A 273 11.62 13.12 -3.23
C PHE A 273 10.36 13.71 -3.87
N LEU A 274 9.75 14.73 -3.26
CA LEU A 274 8.52 15.35 -3.75
C LEU A 274 8.76 16.34 -4.90
N ARG A 275 10.00 16.81 -5.07
CA ARG A 275 10.35 17.83 -6.06
C ARG A 275 10.08 17.34 -7.48
N SER A 276 9.38 18.16 -8.26
CA SER A 276 9.27 17.94 -9.70
C SER A 276 10.33 18.76 -10.44
N LYS A 277 10.91 18.21 -11.51
CA LYS A 277 11.88 18.95 -12.32
C LYS A 277 11.17 20.03 -13.14
N GLY A 278 11.55 21.28 -12.95
CA GLY A 278 11.04 22.41 -13.73
C GLY A 278 9.62 22.85 -13.37
N ASN A 279 9.15 22.55 -12.15
CA ASN A 279 7.87 23.01 -11.64
C ASN A 279 7.98 23.36 -10.16
N ASP A 280 7.28 24.41 -9.73
CA ASP A 280 7.20 24.80 -8.32
C ASP A 280 6.31 23.82 -7.52
N LYS A 281 5.45 23.07 -8.22
CA LYS A 281 4.62 22.03 -7.63
C LYS A 281 5.35 20.70 -7.47
N SER A 282 5.00 19.97 -6.41
CA SER A 282 5.46 18.59 -6.23
C SER A 282 4.88 17.66 -7.31
N TRP A 283 5.56 16.55 -7.60
CA TRP A 283 5.03 15.56 -8.55
C TRP A 283 3.69 14.97 -8.06
N VAL A 284 3.46 14.96 -6.74
CA VAL A 284 2.21 14.53 -6.10
C VAL A 284 1.09 15.52 -6.39
N GLN A 285 1.36 16.81 -6.26
CA GLN A 285 0.40 17.87 -6.59
C GLN A 285 0.03 17.81 -8.07
N LEU A 286 1.01 17.66 -8.96
CA LEU A 286 0.78 17.53 -10.40
C LEU A 286 -0.09 16.30 -10.71
N ALA A 287 0.13 15.17 -10.03
CA ALA A 287 -0.70 13.99 -10.17
C ALA A 287 -2.14 14.22 -9.66
N ASN A 288 -2.28 14.84 -8.50
CA ASN A 288 -3.59 15.16 -7.89
C ASN A 288 -4.39 16.17 -8.72
N ASP A 289 -3.75 17.18 -9.29
CA ASP A 289 -4.38 18.20 -10.13
C ASP A 289 -4.97 17.58 -11.41
N ARG A 290 -4.35 16.53 -11.95
CA ARG A 290 -4.84 15.76 -13.09
C ARG A 290 -6.07 14.89 -12.78
N VAL A 291 -6.42 14.72 -11.51
CA VAL A 291 -7.60 13.92 -11.12
C VAL A 291 -8.88 14.71 -11.40
N ARG A 292 -9.65 14.19 -12.34
CA ARG A 292 -11.04 14.58 -12.62
C ARG A 292 -11.99 13.97 -11.59
N LEU A 293 -12.32 14.76 -10.57
CA LEU A 293 -13.12 14.32 -9.41
C LEU A 293 -14.56 13.94 -9.77
N ASP A 294 -15.15 14.58 -10.77
CA ASP A 294 -16.45 14.22 -11.36
C ASP A 294 -16.48 12.77 -11.83
N VAL A 295 -15.47 12.37 -12.61
CA VAL A 295 -15.34 11.01 -13.15
C VAL A 295 -15.01 10.00 -12.04
N LEU A 296 -14.07 10.34 -11.17
CA LEU A 296 -13.66 9.46 -10.07
C LEU A 296 -14.83 9.20 -9.11
N ASN A 297 -15.54 10.23 -8.67
CA ASN A 297 -16.68 10.09 -7.76
C ASN A 297 -17.83 9.34 -8.41
N LYS A 298 -18.08 9.51 -9.72
CA LYS A 298 -19.06 8.70 -10.44
C LYS A 298 -18.71 7.21 -10.41
N GLN A 299 -17.44 6.86 -10.63
CA GLN A 299 -16.98 5.46 -10.56
C GLN A 299 -17.03 4.89 -9.15
N LEU A 300 -16.73 5.70 -8.13
CA LEU A 300 -16.86 5.31 -6.72
C LEU A 300 -18.33 5.03 -6.36
N ALA A 301 -19.25 5.91 -6.77
CA ALA A 301 -20.69 5.73 -6.56
C ALA A 301 -21.23 4.49 -7.27
N GLN A 302 -20.80 4.22 -8.52
CA GLN A 302 -21.15 2.99 -9.26
C GLN A 302 -20.66 1.71 -8.58
N SER A 303 -19.63 1.82 -7.73
CA SER A 303 -19.11 0.70 -6.94
C SER A 303 -19.72 0.66 -5.53
N GLU A 304 -20.80 1.40 -5.29
CA GLU A 304 -21.54 1.49 -4.03
C GLU A 304 -20.67 1.89 -2.84
N LEU A 305 -19.67 2.74 -3.08
CA LEU A 305 -18.76 3.21 -2.05
C LEU A 305 -19.33 4.48 -1.38
N PRO A 306 -19.51 4.50 -0.04
CA PRO A 306 -20.23 5.56 0.67
C PRO A 306 -19.35 6.79 0.99
N PHE A 307 -18.48 7.18 0.06
CA PHE A 307 -17.56 8.30 0.23
C PHE A 307 -17.27 9.00 -1.09
N ILE A 308 -16.92 10.29 -0.98
CA ILE A 308 -16.54 11.15 -2.09
C ILE A 308 -15.13 11.71 -1.87
N VAL A 309 -14.43 11.93 -2.97
CA VAL A 309 -13.14 12.62 -2.98
C VAL A 309 -13.38 14.08 -3.34
N THR A 310 -12.86 14.98 -2.52
CA THR A 310 -12.95 16.43 -2.71
C THR A 310 -11.57 17.07 -2.62
N ARG A 311 -11.39 18.25 -3.20
CA ARG A 311 -10.20 19.07 -2.91
C ARG A 311 -10.41 19.72 -1.54
N ALA A 312 -9.38 19.74 -0.71
CA ALA A 312 -9.37 20.54 0.50
C ALA A 312 -9.58 22.01 0.10
N SER A 313 -10.62 22.63 0.64
CA SER A 313 -10.78 24.08 0.54
C SER A 313 -9.67 24.73 1.37
N SER A 314 -8.99 25.75 0.84
CA SER A 314 -8.00 26.55 1.56
C SER A 314 -8.56 27.36 2.74
N SER A 315 -9.85 27.20 3.01
CA SER A 315 -10.61 27.83 4.09
C SER A 315 -11.10 26.77 5.08
N PHE A 316 -10.20 26.33 5.97
CA PHE A 316 -10.64 26.11 7.35
C PHE A 316 -10.77 27.49 7.98
N GLU A 317 -11.87 28.18 7.67
CA GLU A 317 -12.27 29.36 8.41
C GLU A 317 -12.52 28.93 9.86
N ARG A 318 -11.87 29.68 10.75
CA ARG A 318 -12.22 29.89 12.16
C ARG A 318 -13.70 29.58 12.39
N GLY A 319 -13.97 28.54 13.17
CA GLY A 319 -15.22 28.50 13.91
C GLY A 319 -15.19 29.71 14.84
N ASN A 320 -15.91 30.76 14.45
CA ASN A 320 -16.29 31.85 15.33
C ASN A 320 -17.10 31.25 16.48
N LEU A 321 -16.44 31.04 17.61
CA LEU A 321 -17.05 31.09 18.93
C LEU A 321 -16.73 32.49 19.46
N ASP A 322 -17.48 33.48 18.99
CA ASP A 322 -17.64 34.75 19.68
C ASP A 322 -19.15 34.95 19.84
N ASP A 323 -19.58 34.77 21.09
CA ASP A 323 -20.50 35.63 21.83
C ASP A 323 -21.60 36.37 21.04
N THR A 324 -22.83 35.92 21.23
CA THR A 324 -23.95 36.86 21.45
C THR A 324 -24.71 36.45 22.71
N ASP A 325 -24.53 37.30 23.72
CA ASP A 325 -25.48 37.72 24.74
C ASP A 325 -26.02 36.70 25.77
N GLY A 326 -25.43 36.79 26.96
CA GLY A 326 -26.28 37.03 28.12
C GLY A 326 -26.80 38.47 28.08
N THR A 327 -28.07 38.72 28.41
CA THR A 327 -28.51 39.28 29.71
C THR A 327 -30.03 39.50 29.68
N ASN A 328 -30.71 39.20 30.80
CA ASN A 328 -32.04 39.65 31.25
C ASN A 328 -33.26 39.18 30.42
N ILE A 329 -34.27 38.49 30.97
CA ILE A 329 -35.01 38.64 32.23
C ILE A 329 -35.32 37.27 32.84
#